data_AF-A0A936GKK7-F1
#
_entry.id   AF-A0A936GKK7-F1
#
_cell.length_a   1.000
_cell.length_b   1.000
_cell.length_c   1.000
_cell.angle_alpha   90.00
_cell.angle_beta   90.00
_cell.angle_gamma   90.00
#
_symmetry.space_group_name_H-M   'P 1'
#
loop_
_entity.id
_entity.type
_entity.pdbx_description
1 polymer ?
#
loop_
_entity_poly.entity_id
_entity_poly.type
_entity_poly.pdbx_seq_one_letter_code
_entity_poly.pdbx_strand_id
1 'polypeptide(L)'
;MRCQRSELKIDDIAHKIEKLKASKINYEALQKELAQSGQPQISTTDADACLAHTRPGCGSELQYASAVDEKHKLVVATHTINRNDRNALTDIATEAKQNMDVSTYTAIVDKGIPQRPAIQQATNAGIVTIVAPPEIVNSNEHGTTPDYVVTKFVYDESTDTYTCPQGATLTTTGTWHRKSRERDTYQFKKYRTPKCKTCPAKHPCSRARQRRPRNRTQ
;
A
#
# COMPACT_ATOMS: atom_id res chain seq x y z
N MET A 1 3.07 37.23 36.67
CA MET A 1 2.38 35.98 37.06
C MET A 1 3.40 35.03 37.66
N ARG A 2 3.37 34.80 38.98
CA ARG A 2 4.28 33.88 39.67
C ARG A 2 3.80 32.44 39.42
N CYS A 3 4.68 31.60 38.87
CA CYS A 3 4.47 30.16 38.82
C CYS A 3 4.59 29.62 40.26
N GLN A 4 3.47 29.28 40.90
CA GLN A 4 3.48 28.65 42.22
C GLN A 4 4.02 27.22 42.07
N ARG A 5 5.21 26.98 42.62
CA ARG A 5 5.80 25.65 42.73
C ARG A 5 5.14 24.95 43.93
N SER A 6 4.23 24.02 43.68
CA SER A 6 3.59 23.24 44.74
C SER A 6 4.62 22.32 45.42
N GLU A 7 4.76 22.42 46.74
CA GLU A 7 5.54 21.47 47.53
C GLU A 7 4.85 20.10 47.53
N LEU A 8 5.48 19.10 46.89
CA LEU A 8 4.98 17.73 46.87
C LEU A 8 5.26 17.06 48.23
N LYS A 9 4.20 16.60 48.90
CA LYS A 9 4.32 15.90 50.20
C LYS A 9 4.94 14.51 50.02
N ILE A 10 5.70 14.04 51.02
CA ILE A 10 6.41 12.75 50.97
C ILE A 10 5.47 11.55 50.74
N ASP A 11 4.27 11.58 51.34
CA ASP A 11 3.25 10.53 51.14
C ASP A 11 2.75 10.45 49.68
N ASP A 12 2.65 11.60 49.01
CA ASP A 12 2.28 11.66 47.59
C ASP A 12 3.39 11.09 46.68
N ILE A 13 4.66 11.18 47.11
CA ILE A 13 5.81 10.57 46.42
C ILE A 13 5.80 9.05 46.62
N ALA A 14 5.60 8.56 47.84
CA ALA A 14 5.55 7.13 48.12
C ALA A 14 4.43 6.42 47.34
N HIS A 15 3.23 7.01 47.32
CA HIS A 15 2.09 6.51 46.55
C HIS A 15 2.36 6.52 45.03
N LYS A 16 3.01 7.58 44.50
CA LYS A 16 3.43 7.62 43.09
C LYS A 16 4.44 6.52 42.75
N ILE A 17 5.39 6.23 43.63
CA ILE A 17 6.38 5.16 43.44
C ILE A 17 5.69 3.80 43.39
N GLU A 18 4.74 3.52 44.29
CA GLU A 18 3.99 2.26 44.25
C GLU A 18 3.18 2.11 42.96
N LYS A 19 2.49 3.17 42.53
CA LYS A 19 1.76 3.18 41.25
C LYS A 19 2.68 2.87 40.07
N LEU A 20 3.89 3.44 40.06
CA LEU A 20 4.88 3.17 39.01
C LEU A 20 5.39 1.73 39.04
N LYS A 21 5.62 1.15 40.23
CA LYS A 21 6.01 -0.26 40.38
C LYS A 21 4.92 -1.20 39.85
N ALA A 22 3.65 -0.95 40.20
CA ALA A 22 2.52 -1.72 39.69
C ALA A 22 2.39 -1.60 38.16
N SER A 23 2.54 -0.37 37.64
CA SER A 23 2.51 -0.13 36.19
C SER A 23 3.64 -0.85 35.45
N LYS A 24 4.85 -0.89 36.03
CA LYS A 24 6.00 -1.62 35.46
C LYS A 24 5.69 -3.11 35.30
N ILE A 25 5.12 -3.76 36.32
CA ILE A 25 4.76 -5.19 36.26
C ILE A 25 3.76 -5.42 35.12
N ASN A 26 2.75 -4.56 34.98
CA ASN A 26 1.77 -4.65 33.90
C ASN A 26 2.42 -4.51 32.51
N TYR A 27 3.34 -3.55 32.34
CA TYR A 27 4.03 -3.38 31.05
C TYR A 27 4.95 -4.55 30.71
N GLU A 28 5.62 -5.14 31.69
CA GLU A 28 6.44 -6.34 31.48
C GLU A 28 5.60 -7.55 31.06
N ALA A 29 4.38 -7.68 31.60
CA ALA A 29 3.43 -8.70 31.17
C ALA A 29 2.96 -8.47 29.72
N LEU A 30 2.53 -7.25 29.40
CA LEU A 30 2.11 -6.88 28.04
C LEU A 30 3.24 -7.04 27.01
N GLN A 31 4.49 -6.75 27.38
CA GLN A 31 5.63 -6.95 26.50
C GLN A 31 5.85 -8.42 26.14
N LYS A 32 5.64 -9.34 27.10
CA LYS A 32 5.73 -10.78 26.84
C LYS A 32 4.60 -11.25 25.94
N GLU A 33 3.37 -10.79 26.20
CA GLU A 33 2.21 -11.07 25.37
C GLU A 33 2.42 -10.57 23.93
N LEU A 34 2.97 -9.36 23.76
CA LEU A 34 3.28 -8.79 22.45
C LEU A 34 4.26 -9.68 21.67
N ALA A 35 5.33 -10.10 22.34
CA ALA A 35 6.32 -10.99 21.75
C ALA A 35 5.73 -12.35 21.34
N GLN A 36 4.78 -12.88 22.12
CA GLN A 36 4.12 -14.17 21.83
C GLN A 36 3.08 -14.05 20.70
N SER A 37 2.35 -12.94 20.65
CA SER A 37 1.31 -12.71 19.64
C SER A 37 1.86 -12.56 18.22
N GLY A 38 3.12 -12.12 18.09
CA GLY A 38 3.73 -11.77 16.80
C GLY A 38 3.12 -10.51 16.16
N GLN A 39 2.23 -9.80 16.87
CA GLN A 39 1.60 -8.57 16.40
C GLN A 39 2.47 -7.34 16.74
N PRO A 40 2.35 -6.24 15.98
CA PRO A 40 3.10 -5.02 16.26
C PRO A 40 2.54 -4.23 17.47
N GLN A 41 1.32 -4.54 17.92
CA GLN A 41 0.66 -3.88 19.04
C GLN A 41 -0.34 -4.82 19.73
N ILE A 42 -0.72 -4.48 20.96
CA ILE A 42 -1.82 -5.09 21.71
C ILE A 42 -2.70 -3.97 22.25
N SER A 43 -4.01 -4.13 22.12
CA SER A 43 -4.99 -3.26 22.76
C SER A 43 -5.35 -3.82 24.13
N THR A 44 -5.30 -2.96 25.16
CA THR A 44 -5.54 -3.35 26.56
C THR A 44 -7.02 -3.36 26.93
N THR A 45 -7.89 -2.87 26.04
CA THR A 45 -9.35 -2.76 26.27
C THR A 45 -10.16 -3.75 25.43
N ASP A 46 -9.70 -4.04 24.21
CA ASP A 46 -10.35 -4.93 23.25
C ASP A 46 -9.27 -5.63 22.43
N ALA A 47 -9.19 -6.95 22.51
CA ALA A 47 -8.13 -7.74 21.88
C ALA A 47 -8.17 -7.68 20.33
N ASP A 48 -9.34 -7.44 19.75
CA ASP A 48 -9.53 -7.37 18.29
C ASP A 48 -9.27 -5.96 17.74
N ALA A 49 -9.22 -4.96 18.63
CA ALA A 49 -8.97 -3.57 18.27
C ALA A 49 -7.52 -3.35 17.84
N CYS A 50 -7.38 -2.84 16.62
CA CYS A 50 -6.10 -2.51 16.01
C CYS A 50 -6.07 -1.05 15.58
N LEU A 51 -5.04 -0.33 16.03
CA LEU A 51 -4.76 1.02 15.57
C LEU A 51 -3.88 0.99 14.32
N ALA A 52 -4.26 1.76 13.31
CA ALA A 52 -3.40 2.09 12.19
C ALA A 52 -2.76 3.46 12.45
N HIS A 53 -1.43 3.52 12.36
CA HIS A 53 -0.72 4.81 12.42
C HIS A 53 -0.93 5.59 11.12
N THR A 54 -1.67 6.69 11.22
CA THR A 54 -1.77 7.70 10.18
C THR A 54 -0.53 8.61 10.17
N ARG A 55 -0.47 9.56 9.23
CA ARG A 55 0.71 10.43 9.01
C ARG A 55 1.18 11.08 10.33
N PRO A 56 2.48 11.40 10.49
CA PRO A 56 2.99 12.04 11.70
C PRO A 56 2.15 13.25 12.09
N GLY A 57 1.61 13.25 13.31
CA GLY A 57 0.75 14.31 13.85
C GLY A 57 -0.77 14.09 13.72
N CYS A 58 -1.22 13.03 13.04
CA CYS A 58 -2.64 12.77 12.79
C CYS A 58 -3.33 11.87 13.82
N GLY A 59 -2.61 11.36 14.82
CA GLY A 59 -3.13 10.40 15.79
C GLY A 59 -3.08 8.95 15.29
N SER A 60 -3.83 8.08 15.93
CA SER A 60 -3.97 6.67 15.56
C SER A 60 -5.45 6.35 15.45
N GLU A 61 -5.85 5.65 14.39
CA GLU A 61 -7.26 5.42 14.05
C GLU A 61 -7.55 3.93 14.00
N LEU A 62 -8.76 3.54 14.40
CA LEU A 62 -9.29 2.20 14.13
C LEU A 62 -9.67 2.10 12.65
N GLN A 63 -9.09 1.14 11.94
CA GLN A 63 -9.41 0.89 10.54
C GLN A 63 -9.97 -0.52 10.35
N TYR A 64 -11.08 -0.60 9.62
CA TYR A 64 -11.75 -1.85 9.27
C TYR A 64 -12.07 -1.86 7.77
N ALA A 65 -11.87 -3.01 7.15
CA ALA A 65 -12.43 -3.30 5.84
C ALA A 65 -13.62 -4.24 6.02
N SER A 66 -14.70 -4.00 5.28
CA SER A 66 -15.91 -4.82 5.31
C SER A 66 -16.35 -5.16 3.89
N ALA A 67 -16.80 -6.39 3.67
CA ALA A 67 -17.48 -6.83 2.46
C ALA A 67 -18.97 -6.98 2.74
N VAL A 68 -19.81 -6.45 1.85
CA VAL A 68 -21.27 -6.46 1.99
C VAL A 68 -21.88 -7.07 0.74
N ASP A 69 -22.83 -7.99 0.92
CA ASP A 69 -23.52 -8.61 -0.21
C ASP A 69 -24.55 -7.66 -0.83
N GLU A 70 -24.69 -7.70 -2.15
CA GLU A 70 -25.61 -6.80 -2.85
C GLU A 70 -27.08 -7.16 -2.64
N LYS A 71 -27.41 -8.45 -2.55
CA LYS A 71 -28.80 -8.93 -2.63
C LYS A 71 -29.55 -8.74 -1.31
N HIS A 72 -28.89 -9.01 -0.19
CA HIS A 72 -29.44 -9.04 1.16
C HIS A 72 -28.88 -7.94 2.06
N LYS A 73 -27.84 -7.22 1.61
CA LYS A 73 -27.20 -6.11 2.34
C LYS A 73 -26.58 -6.55 3.68
N LEU A 74 -26.14 -7.80 3.76
CA LEU A 74 -25.48 -8.40 4.91
C LEU A 74 -23.97 -8.23 4.79
N VAL A 75 -23.33 -7.99 5.93
CA VAL A 75 -21.88 -8.03 6.04
C VAL A 75 -21.44 -9.49 5.98
N VAL A 76 -20.60 -9.82 4.99
CA VAL A 76 -20.15 -11.19 4.74
C VAL A 76 -18.69 -11.42 5.13
N ALA A 77 -17.91 -10.37 5.38
CA ALA A 77 -16.56 -10.45 5.95
C ALA A 77 -16.16 -9.10 6.53
N THR A 78 -15.36 -9.12 7.60
CA THR A 78 -14.82 -7.91 8.24
C THR A 78 -13.41 -8.16 8.76
N HIS A 79 -12.45 -7.31 8.39
CA HIS A 79 -11.07 -7.36 8.87
C HIS A 79 -10.70 -6.09 9.62
N THR A 80 -10.09 -6.22 10.79
CA THR A 80 -9.39 -5.11 11.44
C THR A 80 -7.99 -4.98 10.85
N ILE A 81 -7.60 -3.75 10.47
CA ILE A 81 -6.37 -3.51 9.71
C ILE A 81 -5.49 -2.53 10.50
N ASN A 82 -4.33 -3.01 10.95
CA ASN A 82 -3.29 -2.19 11.62
C ASN A 82 -2.25 -1.62 10.64
N ARG A 83 -2.49 -1.78 9.33
CA ARG A 83 -1.58 -1.48 8.23
C ARG A 83 -2.35 -0.78 7.11
N ASN A 84 -1.62 -0.32 6.10
CA ASN A 84 -2.25 0.30 4.94
C ASN A 84 -3.23 -0.67 4.26
N ASP A 85 -4.43 -0.20 3.94
CA ASP A 85 -5.56 -0.94 3.33
C ASP A 85 -5.26 -1.51 1.94
N ARG A 86 -4.20 -1.02 1.30
CA ARG A 86 -3.75 -1.36 -0.06
C ARG A 86 -3.63 -2.85 -0.41
N ASN A 87 -3.47 -3.71 0.59
CA ASN A 87 -3.34 -5.17 0.42
C ASN A 87 -4.54 -5.93 0.98
N ALA A 88 -5.55 -5.25 1.54
CA ALA A 88 -6.66 -5.90 2.22
C ALA A 88 -7.64 -6.58 1.26
N LEU A 89 -7.64 -6.22 -0.03
CA LEU A 89 -8.59 -6.75 -1.02
C LEU A 89 -8.57 -8.28 -1.09
N THR A 90 -7.40 -8.90 -1.27
CA THR A 90 -7.33 -10.35 -1.54
C THR A 90 -7.91 -11.16 -0.38
N ASP A 91 -7.53 -10.81 0.84
CA ASP A 91 -7.89 -11.56 2.04
C ASP A 91 -9.40 -11.47 2.29
N ILE A 92 -9.94 -10.25 2.34
CA ILE A 92 -11.38 -10.04 2.61
C ILE A 92 -12.26 -10.58 1.47
N ALA A 93 -11.82 -10.47 0.22
CA ALA A 93 -12.57 -10.97 -0.92
C ALA A 93 -12.60 -12.51 -0.94
N THR A 94 -11.50 -13.15 -0.54
CA THR A 94 -11.44 -14.61 -0.42
C THR A 94 -12.30 -15.11 0.72
N GLU A 95 -12.28 -14.45 1.88
CA GLU A 95 -13.16 -14.79 3.00
C GLU A 95 -14.64 -14.60 2.63
N ALA A 96 -15.00 -13.48 2.00
CA ALA A 96 -16.38 -13.26 1.54
C ALA A 96 -16.84 -14.37 0.59
N LYS A 97 -15.95 -14.85 -0.29
CA LYS A 97 -16.22 -15.99 -1.18
C LYS A 97 -16.57 -17.25 -0.40
N GLN A 98 -15.79 -17.55 0.64
CA GLN A 98 -15.95 -18.73 1.50
C GLN A 98 -17.23 -18.63 2.32
N ASN A 99 -17.50 -17.48 2.94
CA ASN A 99 -18.68 -17.25 3.77
C ASN A 99 -19.99 -17.29 2.97
N MET A 100 -19.96 -16.87 1.69
CA MET A 100 -21.11 -16.98 0.79
C MET A 100 -21.24 -18.33 0.08
N ASP A 101 -20.23 -19.22 0.20
CA ASP A 101 -20.13 -20.50 -0.50
C ASP A 101 -20.38 -20.39 -2.02
N VAL A 102 -19.68 -19.46 -2.67
CA VAL A 102 -19.80 -19.21 -4.11
C VAL A 102 -18.51 -19.52 -4.86
N SER A 103 -18.65 -20.00 -6.10
CA SER A 103 -17.49 -20.28 -6.97
C SER A 103 -16.88 -19.01 -7.59
N THR A 104 -17.68 -17.95 -7.78
CA THR A 104 -17.27 -16.67 -8.35
C THR A 104 -18.26 -15.57 -7.97
N TYR A 105 -17.80 -14.32 -7.92
CA TYR A 105 -18.64 -13.13 -7.80
C TYR A 105 -17.90 -11.89 -8.30
N THR A 106 -18.63 -10.78 -8.43
CA THR A 106 -18.06 -9.47 -8.77
C THR A 106 -17.92 -8.61 -7.53
N ALA A 107 -16.69 -8.18 -7.23
CA ALA A 107 -16.37 -7.26 -6.14
C ALA A 107 -16.23 -5.84 -6.68
N ILE A 108 -17.02 -4.91 -6.14
CA ILE A 108 -16.85 -3.46 -6.36
C ILE A 108 -16.00 -2.93 -5.21
N VAL A 109 -14.89 -2.27 -5.53
CA VAL A 109 -13.87 -1.88 -4.55
C VAL A 109 -13.60 -0.38 -4.62
N ASP A 110 -13.43 0.26 -3.46
CA ASP A 110 -13.16 1.69 -3.36
C ASP A 110 -11.79 2.08 -3.96
N LYS A 111 -11.71 3.32 -4.45
CA LYS A 111 -10.50 3.94 -5.01
C LYS A 111 -9.43 4.05 -3.92
N GLY A 112 -8.37 3.27 -4.06
CA GLY A 112 -7.21 3.33 -3.17
C GLY A 112 -6.95 2.03 -2.41
N ILE A 113 -7.93 1.14 -2.32
CA ILE A 113 -7.83 -0.12 -1.60
C ILE A 113 -6.97 -1.18 -2.31
N PRO A 114 -6.95 -1.35 -3.65
CA PRO A 114 -6.19 -2.48 -4.22
C PRO A 114 -4.92 -2.08 -4.97
N GLN A 115 -3.80 -2.74 -4.65
CA GLN A 115 -2.63 -2.78 -5.53
C GLN A 115 -2.84 -3.76 -6.69
N ARG A 116 -2.10 -3.56 -7.80
CA ARG A 116 -2.13 -4.46 -8.97
C ARG A 116 -1.95 -5.95 -8.62
N PRO A 117 -1.04 -6.35 -7.72
CA PRO A 117 -0.90 -7.75 -7.34
C PRO A 117 -2.15 -8.32 -6.64
N ALA A 118 -2.82 -7.52 -5.80
CA ALA A 118 -4.04 -7.95 -5.11
C ALA A 118 -5.20 -8.17 -6.09
N ILE A 119 -5.33 -7.29 -7.09
CA ILE A 119 -6.29 -7.47 -8.19
C ILE A 119 -6.03 -8.79 -8.93
N GLN A 120 -4.76 -9.07 -9.26
CA GLN A 120 -4.41 -10.32 -9.95
C GLN A 120 -4.71 -11.55 -9.10
N GLN A 121 -4.41 -11.51 -7.79
CA GLN A 121 -4.71 -12.61 -6.88
C GLN A 121 -6.22 -12.87 -6.76
N ALA A 122 -7.03 -11.81 -6.63
CA ALA A 122 -8.48 -11.91 -6.64
C ALA A 122 -9.00 -12.54 -7.95
N THR A 123 -8.47 -12.10 -9.10
CA THR A 123 -8.81 -12.68 -10.41
C THR A 123 -8.44 -14.17 -10.47
N ASN A 124 -7.26 -14.56 -9.97
CA ASN A 124 -6.83 -15.96 -9.91
C ASN A 124 -7.73 -16.79 -8.98
N ALA A 125 -8.30 -16.17 -7.95
CA ALA A 125 -9.28 -16.79 -7.05
C ALA A 125 -10.70 -16.83 -7.66
N GLY A 126 -10.90 -16.44 -8.92
CA GLY A 126 -12.20 -16.42 -9.59
C GLY A 126 -13.09 -15.26 -9.16
N ILE A 127 -12.52 -14.17 -8.65
CA ILE A 127 -13.25 -12.97 -8.22
C ILE A 127 -13.03 -11.88 -9.27
N VAL A 128 -14.11 -11.41 -9.89
CA VAL A 128 -14.06 -10.30 -10.85
C VAL A 128 -14.02 -9.00 -10.07
N THR A 129 -13.05 -8.13 -10.32
CA THR A 129 -12.91 -6.88 -9.56
C THR A 129 -13.22 -5.67 -10.43
N ILE A 130 -14.07 -4.78 -9.93
CA ILE A 130 -14.35 -3.47 -10.52
C ILE A 130 -13.71 -2.42 -9.60
N VAL A 131 -12.66 -1.78 -10.11
CA VAL A 131 -11.84 -0.84 -9.36
C VAL A 131 -11.71 0.47 -10.13
N ALA A 132 -11.92 1.59 -9.46
CA ALA A 132 -11.59 2.89 -10.03
C ALA A 132 -10.07 3.00 -10.27
N PRO A 133 -9.60 3.24 -11.51
CA PRO A 133 -8.18 3.37 -11.76
C PRO A 133 -7.62 4.54 -10.95
N PRO A 134 -6.47 4.40 -10.27
CA PRO A 134 -5.82 5.54 -9.66
C PRO A 134 -5.48 6.52 -10.78
N GLU A 135 -5.69 7.81 -10.53
CA GLU A 135 -5.17 8.83 -11.42
C GLU A 135 -3.68 8.60 -11.54
N ILE A 136 -3.20 8.50 -12.78
CA ILE A 136 -1.79 8.36 -13.06
C ILE A 136 -1.16 9.72 -12.76
N VAL A 137 -0.87 9.94 -11.47
CA VAL A 137 0.10 10.92 -10.99
C VAL A 137 1.49 10.36 -11.29
N ASN A 138 1.74 10.07 -12.57
CA ASN A 138 3.08 10.34 -13.07
C ASN A 138 3.36 11.79 -12.70
N SER A 139 4.58 12.06 -12.25
CA SER A 139 5.19 13.35 -11.95
C SER A 139 5.10 14.33 -13.14
N ASN A 140 3.90 14.61 -13.60
CA ASN A 140 3.54 15.36 -14.80
C ASN A 140 3.68 16.86 -14.57
N GLU A 141 3.78 17.31 -13.31
CA GLU A 141 4.13 18.71 -13.05
C GLU A 141 5.47 19.09 -13.70
N HIS A 142 6.34 18.13 -14.05
CA HIS A 142 7.71 18.44 -14.45
C HIS A 142 8.28 17.73 -15.71
N GLY A 143 7.50 17.17 -16.65
CA GLY A 143 8.05 17.04 -18.02
C GLY A 143 7.68 15.91 -18.99
N THR A 144 6.57 15.20 -18.84
CA THR A 144 6.06 14.32 -19.91
C THR A 144 4.65 14.78 -20.31
N THR A 145 4.45 15.04 -21.60
CA THR A 145 3.15 15.47 -22.14
C THR A 145 2.18 14.28 -22.26
N PRO A 146 0.86 14.53 -22.32
CA PRO A 146 -0.17 13.48 -22.44
C PRO A 146 0.08 12.47 -23.58
N ASP A 147 0.70 12.89 -24.68
CA ASP A 147 0.98 12.02 -25.84
C ASP A 147 2.11 11.01 -25.59
N TYR A 148 2.89 11.20 -24.53
CA TYR A 148 4.08 10.39 -24.21
C TYR A 148 3.99 9.72 -22.84
N VAL A 149 2.79 9.66 -22.26
CA VAL A 149 2.56 8.90 -21.03
C VAL A 149 2.70 7.40 -21.28
N VAL A 150 2.87 6.65 -20.19
CA VAL A 150 3.03 5.19 -20.14
C VAL A 150 2.08 4.44 -21.06
N THR A 151 0.80 4.81 -21.08
CA THR A 151 -0.27 4.11 -21.82
C THR A 151 -0.17 4.27 -23.33
N LYS A 152 0.64 5.21 -23.82
CA LYS A 152 0.87 5.42 -25.26
C LYS A 152 2.01 4.53 -25.81
N PHE A 153 2.65 3.73 -24.96
CA PHE A 153 3.64 2.74 -25.37
C PHE A 153 2.96 1.37 -25.46
N VAL A 154 3.11 0.70 -26.61
CA VAL A 154 2.53 -0.63 -26.85
C VAL A 154 3.57 -1.69 -26.53
N TYR A 155 3.22 -2.67 -25.71
CA TYR A 155 4.09 -3.81 -25.39
C TYR A 155 3.77 -4.98 -26.30
N ASP A 156 4.81 -5.63 -26.83
CA ASP A 156 4.72 -6.89 -27.56
C ASP A 156 5.39 -7.99 -26.73
N GLU A 157 4.58 -8.95 -26.28
CA GLU A 157 5.02 -10.08 -25.45
C GLU A 157 5.88 -11.07 -26.24
N SER A 158 5.63 -11.23 -27.55
CA SER A 158 6.33 -12.21 -28.39
C SER A 158 7.80 -11.85 -28.60
N THR A 159 8.08 -10.56 -28.69
CA THR A 159 9.43 -10.03 -28.92
C THR A 159 10.09 -9.44 -27.66
N ASP A 160 9.36 -9.36 -26.54
CA ASP A 160 9.74 -8.61 -25.34
C ASP A 160 10.21 -7.18 -25.68
N THR A 161 9.37 -6.43 -26.41
CA THR A 161 9.68 -5.06 -26.84
C THR A 161 8.56 -4.07 -26.58
N TYR A 162 8.90 -2.78 -26.55
CA TYR A 162 7.92 -1.69 -26.54
C TYR A 162 8.02 -0.86 -27.82
N THR A 163 6.89 -0.48 -28.38
CA THR A 163 6.80 0.53 -29.45
C THR A 163 6.37 1.87 -28.83
N CYS A 164 7.16 2.92 -29.06
CA CYS A 164 6.85 4.26 -28.56
C CYS A 164 5.91 5.04 -29.50
N PRO A 165 5.33 6.18 -29.07
CA PRO A 165 4.46 7.01 -29.91
C PRO A 165 5.12 7.54 -31.20
N GLN A 166 6.45 7.51 -31.28
CA GLN A 166 7.22 7.89 -32.47
C GLN A 166 7.53 6.68 -33.38
N GLY A 167 6.94 5.52 -33.12
CA GLY A 167 7.14 4.29 -33.89
C GLY A 167 8.49 3.60 -33.67
N ALA A 168 9.32 4.06 -32.74
CA ALA A 168 10.58 3.40 -32.43
C ALA A 168 10.38 2.22 -31.47
N THR A 169 11.00 1.08 -31.79
CA THR A 169 11.07 -0.10 -30.93
C THR A 169 12.15 0.07 -29.87
N LEU A 170 11.79 -0.21 -28.61
CA LEU A 170 12.66 -0.25 -27.44
C LEU A 170 12.89 -1.70 -27.04
N THR A 171 14.16 -2.06 -26.91
CA THR A 171 14.61 -3.41 -26.55
C THR A 171 15.24 -3.41 -25.16
N THR A 172 15.36 -4.60 -24.58
CA THR A 172 15.97 -4.80 -23.26
C THR A 172 17.23 -5.68 -23.35
N THR A 173 18.10 -5.57 -22.35
CA THR A 173 19.23 -6.52 -22.16
C THR A 173 18.80 -7.77 -21.40
N GLY A 174 17.51 -7.91 -21.08
CA GLY A 174 16.96 -9.03 -20.30
C GLY A 174 17.17 -8.92 -18.79
N THR A 175 18.03 -7.99 -18.33
CA THR A 175 18.40 -7.86 -16.92
C THR A 175 17.27 -7.26 -16.08
N TRP A 176 16.90 -7.97 -15.01
CA TRP A 176 16.03 -7.46 -13.97
C TRP A 176 16.84 -6.70 -12.91
N HIS A 177 16.39 -5.49 -12.59
CA HIS A 177 16.97 -4.66 -11.55
C HIS A 177 16.05 -4.65 -10.33
N ARG A 178 16.64 -4.75 -9.13
CA ARG A 178 15.91 -4.60 -7.88
C ARG A 178 15.93 -3.15 -7.43
N LYS A 179 14.77 -2.61 -7.06
CA LYS A 179 14.68 -1.35 -6.32
C LYS A 179 14.02 -1.61 -4.99
N SER A 180 14.71 -1.22 -3.92
CA SER A 180 14.17 -1.22 -2.56
C SER A 180 13.87 0.22 -2.17
N ARG A 181 12.68 0.46 -1.64
CA ARG A 181 12.33 1.62 -0.81
C ARG A 181 12.06 1.10 0.59
N GLU A 182 11.99 1.98 1.58
CA GLU A 182 11.73 1.61 2.99
C GLU A 182 10.58 0.60 3.19
N ARG A 183 9.55 0.63 2.32
CA ARG A 183 8.33 -0.17 2.48
C ARG A 183 8.06 -1.17 1.35
N ASP A 184 8.77 -1.05 0.23
CA ASP A 184 8.47 -1.84 -0.97
C ASP A 184 9.75 -2.24 -1.70
N THR A 185 9.85 -3.52 -2.06
CA THR A 185 10.87 -4.01 -3.00
C THR A 185 10.19 -4.50 -4.26
N TYR A 186 10.64 -4.01 -5.41
CA TYR A 186 10.14 -4.47 -6.70
C TYR A 186 11.26 -4.67 -7.72
N GLN A 187 11.02 -5.59 -8.65
CA GLN A 187 11.91 -5.81 -9.79
C GLN A 187 11.41 -5.04 -11.00
N PHE A 188 12.34 -4.51 -11.79
CA PHE A 188 12.02 -3.84 -13.03
C PHE A 188 13.07 -4.10 -14.11
N LYS A 189 12.59 -4.23 -15.34
CA LYS A 189 13.38 -4.40 -16.55
C LYS A 189 13.40 -3.08 -17.34
N LYS A 190 14.56 -2.72 -17.89
CA LYS A 190 14.77 -1.47 -18.65
C LYS A 190 14.70 -1.74 -20.15
N TYR A 191 14.01 -0.85 -20.87
CA TYR A 191 13.87 -0.86 -22.31
C TYR A 191 14.41 0.45 -22.88
N ARG A 192 15.24 0.37 -23.92
CA ARG A 192 15.98 1.48 -24.50
C ARG A 192 15.98 1.38 -26.02
N THR A 193 16.19 2.52 -26.68
CA THR A 193 16.44 2.56 -28.12
C THR A 193 17.48 3.63 -28.44
N PRO A 194 18.44 3.38 -29.35
CA PRO A 194 19.42 4.37 -29.75
C PRO A 194 18.75 5.55 -30.48
N LYS A 195 17.59 5.33 -31.12
CA LYS A 195 16.78 6.37 -31.77
C LYS A 195 16.36 7.49 -30.81
N CYS A 196 16.31 7.20 -29.50
CA CYS A 196 16.06 8.24 -28.51
C CYS A 196 17.13 9.34 -28.57
N LYS A 197 18.40 9.07 -28.92
CA LYS A 197 19.47 10.08 -28.89
C LYS A 197 19.20 11.29 -29.78
N THR A 198 18.61 11.08 -30.95
CA THR A 198 18.30 12.10 -31.98
C THR A 198 16.81 12.40 -32.12
N CYS A 199 15.96 11.82 -31.27
CA CYS A 199 14.51 11.93 -31.39
C CYS A 199 14.04 13.40 -31.20
N PRO A 200 13.23 13.95 -32.14
CA PRO A 200 12.70 15.31 -32.07
C PRO A 200 11.71 15.48 -30.91
N ALA A 201 10.99 14.42 -30.57
CA ALA A 201 10.06 14.39 -29.43
C ALA A 201 10.75 14.29 -28.06
N LYS A 202 12.05 14.65 -27.94
CA LYS A 202 12.77 14.64 -26.65
C LYS A 202 12.03 15.42 -25.57
N HIS A 203 11.73 16.67 -25.86
CA HIS A 203 11.12 17.61 -24.91
C HIS A 203 9.73 17.17 -24.44
N PRO A 204 8.80 16.76 -25.32
CA PRO A 204 7.49 16.28 -24.89
C PRO A 204 7.53 14.90 -24.22
N CYS A 205 8.54 14.07 -24.48
CA CYS A 205 8.69 12.73 -23.91
C CYS A 205 9.37 12.71 -22.53
N SER A 206 10.44 13.47 -22.33
CA SER A 206 11.20 13.50 -21.07
C SER A 206 12.05 14.77 -20.92
N ARG A 207 11.83 15.54 -19.85
CA ARG A 207 12.71 16.66 -19.43
C ARG A 207 14.03 16.25 -18.76
N ALA A 208 14.29 14.97 -18.52
CA ALA A 208 15.54 14.54 -17.89
C ALA A 208 16.75 14.87 -18.76
N ARG A 209 17.83 15.38 -18.13
CA ARG A 209 19.11 15.66 -18.81
C ARG A 209 19.65 14.43 -19.54
N GLN A 210 19.49 13.25 -18.91
CA GLN A 210 19.81 11.95 -19.51
C GLN A 210 18.54 11.25 -20.03
N ARG A 211 18.68 10.54 -21.16
CA ARG A 211 17.59 9.77 -21.78
C ARG A 211 17.13 8.67 -20.82
N ARG A 212 15.88 8.75 -20.35
CA ARG A 212 15.34 7.76 -19.41
C ARG A 212 14.90 6.48 -20.16
N PRO A 213 15.32 5.29 -19.70
CA PRO A 213 14.75 4.05 -20.20
C PRO A 213 13.28 3.95 -19.80
N ARG A 214 12.53 3.18 -20.59
CA ARG A 214 11.20 2.71 -20.20
C ARG A 214 11.39 1.56 -19.21
N ASN A 215 10.69 1.58 -18.08
CA ASN A 215 10.76 0.53 -17.08
C ASN A 215 9.47 -0.30 -17.11
N ARG A 216 9.59 -1.63 -17.11
CA ARG A 216 8.50 -2.58 -16.84
C ARG A 216 8.75 -3.20 -15.48
N THR A 217 7.79 -3.11 -14.56
CA THR A 217 7.84 -3.83 -13.29
C THR A 217 7.30 -5.25 -13.48
N GLN A 218 7.79 -6.17 -12.67
CA GLN A 218 7.16 -7.49 -12.53
C GLN A 218 5.77 -7.33 -11.88
#